data_AF-A0A8T1VNV7-F1
#
_entry.id   AF-A0A8T1VNV7-F1
#
_cell.length_a   1.000
_cell.length_b   1.000
_cell.length_c   1.000
_cell.angle_alpha   90.00
_cell.angle_beta   90.00
_cell.angle_gamma   90.00
#
_symmetry.space_group_name_H-M   'P 1'
#
loop_
_entity.id
_entity.type
_entity.pdbx_description
1 polymer ?
#
loop_
_entity_poly.entity_id
_entity_poly.type
_entity_poly.pdbx_seq_one_letter_code
_entity_poly.pdbx_strand_id
1 'polypeptide(L)'
;MGMCYRFISAWDAGQIELKGAYSRDRVLALNDYTSSTPWWRIVAVILLTPLPCLVYICLPETVDLSPPSLEMGNNKTFFGRFFLSYTMWCLLQMHMISERMPLLSLSKKQLVVCAVTVAALSTGVELLYAWWIGFPVPYTIHMMAVPYVSLMFFALAIVWYPHVRLHWALLWKIADAILICVCHGLVIIGYPLFYYAFQTMDVGIESAVFSLVLPVLKTLYRVLFYYFCRSASGERITIVVVFNADLVNALFVNFCMQYQPSFATTAGLMVANALQVALMIRDIDVIRKRVADTTREIVQLQKGDKAVSNLSNDRVATMSMLPRAVGIFQRYTFKPTQQASDRSKTSKTVAPLDSPVSPCGPTTNIIAGTHSELEQLERKYASLVRKLMYASEFSILTAYAEVITPIVYSLYLFIVFHMPNRDYYSQIASMDSTHLANTVLNVLLYSLVELTAFTVLSQTLKSRLNFSTLHQLAFVLDRQMIHVQTAIILWVFYTTQISLAHYGTDYTFEFAWLSSNSTSA
;
A
#
# COMPACT_ATOMS: atom_id res chain seq x y z
N MET A 1 -16.46 32.02 -0.19
CA MET A 1 -16.57 30.92 -1.18
C MET A 1 -15.24 30.23 -1.50
N GLY A 2 -14.10 30.94 -1.63
CA GLY A 2 -12.80 30.30 -1.98
C GLY A 2 -12.26 29.29 -0.95
N MET A 3 -12.53 29.49 0.34
CA MET A 3 -12.06 28.59 1.41
C MET A 3 -12.83 27.25 1.40
N CYS A 4 -14.15 27.26 1.27
CA CYS A 4 -14.94 26.03 1.13
C CYS A 4 -14.58 25.24 -0.12
N TYR A 5 -14.33 25.93 -1.25
CA TYR A 5 -13.85 25.27 -2.47
C TYR A 5 -12.49 24.61 -2.27
N ARG A 6 -11.55 25.28 -1.57
CA ARG A 6 -10.25 24.69 -1.20
C ARG A 6 -10.40 23.47 -0.29
N PHE A 7 -11.30 23.52 0.69
CA PHE A 7 -11.57 22.38 1.57
C PHE A 7 -12.20 21.19 0.82
N ILE A 8 -13.17 21.44 -0.06
CA ILE A 8 -13.78 20.39 -0.89
C ILE A 8 -12.75 19.82 -1.86
N SER A 9 -11.94 20.67 -2.50
CA SER A 9 -10.88 20.23 -3.40
C SER A 9 -9.80 19.42 -2.67
N ALA A 10 -9.42 19.79 -1.45
CA ALA A 10 -8.50 19.03 -0.61
C ALA A 10 -9.11 17.70 -0.16
N TRP A 11 -10.39 17.69 0.20
CA TRP A 11 -11.14 16.48 0.55
C TRP A 11 -11.20 15.49 -0.64
N ASP A 12 -11.58 15.99 -1.82
CA ASP A 12 -11.60 15.21 -3.06
C ASP A 12 -10.19 14.76 -3.49
N ALA A 13 -9.15 15.53 -3.14
CA ALA A 13 -7.76 15.13 -3.35
C ALA A 13 -7.35 13.96 -2.45
N GLY A 14 -7.86 13.91 -1.21
CA GLY A 14 -7.59 12.88 -0.21
C GLY A 14 -8.35 11.56 -0.41
N GLN A 15 -9.47 11.56 -1.14
CA GLN A 15 -10.28 10.36 -1.44
C GLN A 15 -9.64 9.46 -2.51
N ILE A 16 -8.47 8.91 -2.22
CA ILE A 16 -7.67 8.10 -3.14
C ILE A 16 -8.37 6.80 -3.55
N GLU A 17 -9.16 6.23 -2.65
CA GLU A 17 -9.97 5.03 -2.89
C GLU A 17 -10.97 5.20 -4.04
N LEU A 18 -11.34 6.44 -4.40
CA LEU A 18 -12.27 6.74 -5.49
C LEU A 18 -11.58 7.10 -6.82
N LYS A 19 -10.25 7.25 -6.83
CA LYS A 19 -9.51 7.74 -8.01
C LYS A 19 -9.00 6.63 -8.93
N GLY A 20 -8.92 5.40 -8.44
CA GLY A 20 -8.48 4.26 -9.23
C GLY A 20 -9.60 3.48 -9.92
N ALA A 21 -9.19 2.51 -10.73
CA ALA A 21 -10.09 1.54 -11.35
C ALA A 21 -9.30 0.27 -11.65
N TYR A 22 -9.92 -0.89 -11.51
CA TYR A 22 -9.33 -2.15 -11.98
C TYR A 22 -9.09 -2.11 -13.49
N SER A 23 -8.12 -2.87 -13.99
CA SER A 23 -8.06 -3.22 -15.41
C SER A 23 -9.13 -4.26 -15.76
N ARG A 24 -9.39 -4.46 -17.05
CA ARG A 24 -10.34 -5.51 -17.49
C ARG A 24 -9.83 -6.89 -17.07
N ASP A 25 -8.55 -7.15 -17.31
CA ASP A 25 -7.90 -8.43 -17.01
C ASP A 25 -7.92 -8.76 -15.52
N ARG A 26 -7.75 -7.75 -14.66
CA ARG A 26 -7.86 -7.93 -13.21
C ARG A 26 -9.28 -8.31 -12.76
N VAL A 27 -10.32 -7.75 -13.40
CA VAL A 27 -11.71 -8.13 -13.12
C VAL A 27 -11.98 -9.58 -13.51
N LEU A 28 -11.50 -10.00 -14.70
CA LEU A 28 -11.62 -11.39 -15.16
C LEU A 28 -10.88 -12.34 -14.19
N ALA A 29 -9.62 -12.03 -13.86
CA ALA A 29 -8.82 -12.82 -12.95
C ALA A 29 -9.44 -12.93 -11.54
N LEU A 30 -10.06 -11.86 -11.03
CA LEU A 30 -10.77 -11.90 -9.75
C LEU A 30 -12.00 -12.80 -9.82
N ASN A 31 -12.76 -12.76 -10.92
CA ASN A 31 -13.92 -13.63 -11.11
C ASN A 31 -13.52 -15.11 -11.14
N ASP A 32 -12.45 -15.43 -11.86
CA ASP A 32 -11.93 -16.79 -11.96
C ASP A 32 -11.38 -17.27 -10.61
N TYR A 33 -10.63 -16.42 -9.90
CA TYR A 33 -10.12 -16.71 -8.56
C TYR A 33 -11.26 -16.98 -7.56
N THR A 34 -12.31 -16.16 -7.60
CA THR A 34 -13.48 -16.30 -6.73
C THR A 34 -14.23 -17.61 -6.97
N SER A 35 -14.23 -18.10 -8.21
CA SER A 35 -14.94 -19.32 -8.60
C SER A 35 -14.12 -20.60 -8.34
N SER A 36 -12.79 -20.50 -8.34
CA SER A 36 -11.88 -21.65 -8.28
C SER A 36 -11.25 -21.89 -6.90
N THR A 37 -11.18 -20.88 -6.04
CA THR A 37 -10.43 -20.97 -4.78
C THR A 37 -11.33 -21.36 -3.61
N PRO A 38 -11.05 -22.47 -2.89
CA PRO A 38 -11.84 -22.88 -1.74
C PRO A 38 -11.59 -22.01 -0.50
N TRP A 39 -12.58 -21.92 0.39
CA TRP A 39 -12.55 -21.05 1.58
C TRP A 39 -11.39 -21.32 2.55
N TRP A 40 -10.97 -22.57 2.74
CA TRP A 40 -9.85 -22.88 3.63
C TRP A 40 -8.53 -22.27 3.15
N ARG A 41 -8.31 -22.21 1.82
CA ARG A 41 -7.11 -21.59 1.23
C ARG A 41 -7.11 -20.09 1.45
N ILE A 42 -8.28 -19.46 1.38
CA ILE A 42 -8.46 -18.02 1.63
C ILE A 42 -8.09 -17.68 3.06
N VAL A 43 -8.61 -18.45 4.03
CA VAL A 43 -8.28 -18.27 5.45
C VAL A 43 -6.78 -18.48 5.68
N ALA A 44 -6.19 -19.52 5.09
CA ALA A 44 -4.77 -19.78 5.19
C ALA A 44 -3.91 -18.63 4.63
N VAL A 45 -4.23 -18.11 3.43
CA VAL A 45 -3.51 -16.97 2.85
C VAL A 45 -3.58 -15.75 3.76
N ILE A 46 -4.77 -15.40 4.26
CA ILE A 46 -4.97 -14.23 5.12
C ILE A 46 -4.17 -14.35 6.44
N LEU A 47 -4.17 -15.52 7.09
CA LEU A 47 -3.52 -15.72 8.39
C LEU A 47 -2.01 -15.97 8.30
N LEU A 48 -1.55 -16.66 7.25
CA LEU A 48 -0.14 -17.05 7.11
C LEU A 48 0.70 -15.99 6.41
N THR A 49 0.09 -15.06 5.67
CA THR A 49 0.81 -13.95 5.02
C THR A 49 1.78 -13.24 5.97
N PRO A 50 1.43 -12.82 7.19
CA PRO A 50 2.37 -12.08 8.06
C PRO A 50 3.49 -12.93 8.73
N LEU A 51 3.52 -14.25 8.59
CA LEU A 51 4.51 -15.08 9.31
C LEU A 51 5.94 -15.04 8.71
N PRO A 52 6.15 -15.12 7.38
CA PRO A 52 7.50 -15.09 6.81
C PRO A 52 8.25 -13.79 7.12
N CYS A 53 7.55 -12.65 7.13
CA CYS A 53 8.17 -11.37 7.50
C CYS A 53 8.63 -11.34 8.96
N LEU A 54 7.92 -11.96 9.90
CA LEU A 54 8.35 -12.04 11.30
C LEU A 54 9.68 -12.78 11.44
N VAL A 55 9.82 -13.92 10.76
CA VAL A 55 11.09 -14.68 10.75
C VAL A 55 12.22 -13.79 10.22
N TYR A 56 11.98 -13.08 9.11
CA TYR A 56 12.96 -12.20 8.51
C TYR A 56 13.38 -11.06 9.45
N ILE A 57 12.43 -10.38 10.09
CA ILE A 57 12.69 -9.26 11.01
C ILE A 57 13.45 -9.73 12.26
N CYS A 58 13.25 -10.97 12.71
CA CYS A 58 13.92 -11.52 13.90
C CYS A 58 15.35 -12.01 13.63
N LEU A 59 15.78 -12.18 12.37
CA LEU A 59 17.13 -12.68 12.06
C LEU A 59 18.24 -11.82 12.68
N PRO A 60 18.24 -10.48 12.57
CA PRO A 60 19.28 -9.65 13.18
C PRO A 60 19.25 -9.67 14.72
N GLU A 61 18.11 -10.04 15.33
CA GLU A 61 17.99 -10.14 16.79
C GLU A 61 18.75 -11.32 17.39
N THR A 62 19.14 -12.30 16.56
CA THR A 62 19.96 -13.45 16.96
C THR A 62 21.44 -13.11 17.17
N VAL A 63 21.85 -11.90 16.79
CA VAL A 63 23.23 -11.42 16.97
C VAL A 63 23.33 -10.70 18.32
N ASP A 64 24.08 -11.27 19.25
CA ASP A 64 24.27 -10.69 20.59
C ASP A 64 25.02 -9.35 20.53
N LEU A 65 24.48 -8.36 21.24
CA LEU A 65 25.05 -7.02 21.33
C LEU A 65 25.79 -6.81 22.66
N SER A 66 26.93 -6.16 22.57
CA SER A 66 27.65 -5.61 23.73
C SER A 66 27.00 -4.29 24.17
N PRO A 67 27.25 -3.82 25.41
CA PRO A 67 26.74 -2.52 25.84
C PRO A 67 27.20 -1.38 24.92
N PRO A 68 26.29 -0.46 24.54
CA PRO A 68 26.62 0.66 23.67
C PRO A 68 27.52 1.69 24.34
N SER A 69 27.61 1.68 25.67
CA SER A 69 28.52 2.53 26.46
C SER A 69 29.99 2.16 26.28
N LEU A 70 30.29 0.98 25.73
CA LEU A 70 31.65 0.58 25.38
C LEU A 70 32.03 1.17 24.01
N GLU A 71 33.31 1.50 23.85
CA GLU A 71 33.84 1.99 22.58
C GLU A 71 33.55 1.05 21.40
N MET A 72 33.62 1.59 20.18
CA MET A 72 33.35 0.85 18.94
C MET A 72 34.17 -0.43 18.81
N GLY A 73 35.38 -0.49 19.39
CA GLY A 73 36.27 -1.66 19.36
C GLY A 73 35.67 -2.90 20.04
N ASN A 74 34.80 -2.71 21.03
CA ASN A 74 34.11 -3.79 21.75
C ASN A 74 32.72 -4.12 21.17
N ASN A 75 32.24 -3.31 20.24
CA ASN A 75 30.92 -3.44 19.59
C ASN A 75 31.02 -4.00 18.16
N LYS A 76 31.95 -4.94 17.91
CA LYS A 76 32.13 -5.58 16.59
C LYS A 76 30.87 -6.32 16.10
N THR A 77 30.13 -6.92 17.02
CA THR A 77 28.88 -7.63 16.71
C THR A 77 27.78 -6.68 16.23
N PHE A 78 27.74 -5.44 16.72
CA PHE A 78 26.85 -4.40 16.19
C PHE A 78 27.12 -4.13 14.72
N PHE A 79 28.38 -3.92 14.32
CA PHE A 79 28.70 -3.68 12.90
C PHE A 79 28.40 -4.89 12.02
N GLY A 80 28.58 -6.11 12.54
CA GLY A 80 28.14 -7.34 11.86
C GLY A 80 26.62 -7.42 11.68
N ARG A 81 25.86 -7.09 12.73
CA ARG A 81 24.39 -6.97 12.70
C ARG A 81 23.94 -5.87 11.75
N PHE A 82 24.62 -4.72 11.74
CA PHE A 82 24.37 -3.60 10.83
C PHE A 82 24.55 -4.04 9.38
N PHE A 83 25.68 -4.70 9.06
CA PHE A 83 25.93 -5.26 7.74
C PHE A 83 24.84 -6.24 7.30
N LEU A 84 24.46 -7.18 8.18
CA LEU A 84 23.38 -8.14 7.90
C LEU A 84 22.06 -7.42 7.60
N SER A 85 21.68 -6.49 8.47
CA SER A 85 20.42 -5.72 8.36
C SER A 85 20.38 -4.89 7.09
N TYR A 86 21.47 -4.19 6.74
CA TYR A 86 21.56 -3.39 5.52
C TYR A 86 21.64 -4.26 4.26
N THR A 87 22.25 -5.44 4.31
CA THR A 87 22.22 -6.41 3.19
C THR A 87 20.79 -6.87 2.94
N MET A 88 20.10 -7.28 4.00
CA MET A 88 18.71 -7.71 3.97
C MET A 88 17.79 -6.61 3.42
N TRP A 89 17.96 -5.39 3.91
CA TRP A 89 17.21 -4.22 3.45
C TRP A 89 17.48 -3.90 1.98
N CYS A 90 18.75 -3.90 1.57
CA CYS A 90 19.15 -3.59 0.20
C CYS A 90 18.64 -4.61 -0.81
N LEU A 91 18.67 -5.90 -0.45
CA LEU A 91 18.07 -6.97 -1.25
C LEU A 91 16.57 -6.72 -1.49
N LEU A 92 15.80 -6.42 -0.45
CA LEU A 92 14.36 -6.15 -0.55
C LEU A 92 14.07 -4.94 -1.44
N GLN A 93 14.75 -3.82 -1.17
CA GLN A 93 14.51 -2.57 -1.89
C GLN A 93 14.89 -2.70 -3.38
N MET A 94 16.05 -3.28 -3.70
CA MET A 94 16.46 -3.51 -5.08
C MET A 94 15.56 -4.53 -5.79
N HIS A 95 15.09 -5.57 -5.08
CA HIS A 95 14.13 -6.53 -5.64
C HIS A 95 12.81 -5.85 -5.99
N MET A 96 12.28 -5.00 -5.09
CA MET A 96 11.08 -4.21 -5.34
C MET A 96 11.22 -3.28 -6.54
N ILE A 97 12.36 -2.61 -6.70
CA ILE A 97 12.63 -1.75 -7.86
C ILE A 97 12.66 -2.60 -9.14
N SER A 98 13.35 -3.75 -9.11
CA SER A 98 13.45 -4.67 -10.24
C SER A 98 12.10 -5.22 -10.69
N GLU A 99 11.21 -5.59 -9.76
CA GLU A 99 9.85 -6.09 -10.08
C GLU A 99 8.92 -5.00 -10.64
N ARG A 100 9.21 -3.72 -10.35
CA ARG A 100 8.47 -2.58 -10.90
C ARG A 100 8.93 -2.19 -12.30
N MET A 101 10.14 -2.58 -12.68
CA MET A 101 10.79 -2.16 -13.92
C MET A 101 11.32 -3.35 -14.72
N PRO A 102 10.45 -4.09 -15.45
CA PRO A 102 10.88 -5.29 -16.18
C PRO A 102 12.00 -5.03 -17.19
N LEU A 103 12.04 -3.84 -17.80
CA LEU A 103 13.08 -3.42 -18.75
C LEU A 103 14.45 -3.15 -18.10
N LEU A 104 14.49 -2.94 -16.79
CA LEU A 104 15.71 -2.71 -15.99
C LEU A 104 15.88 -3.81 -14.93
N SER A 105 15.29 -4.98 -15.18
CA SER A 105 15.30 -6.08 -14.22
C SER A 105 16.71 -6.59 -13.97
N LEU A 106 17.02 -6.83 -12.70
CA LEU A 106 18.30 -7.31 -12.24
C LEU A 106 18.28 -8.84 -12.22
N SER A 107 19.35 -9.48 -12.70
CA SER A 107 19.53 -10.91 -12.44
C SER A 107 19.67 -11.15 -10.94
N LYS A 108 19.24 -12.32 -10.45
CA LYS A 108 19.35 -12.68 -9.02
C LYS A 108 20.79 -12.57 -8.51
N LYS A 109 21.78 -12.88 -9.34
CA LYS A 109 23.20 -12.75 -9.01
C LYS A 109 23.61 -11.28 -8.87
N GLN A 110 23.25 -10.43 -9.83
CA GLN A 110 23.52 -8.98 -9.75
C GLN A 110 22.85 -8.36 -8.52
N LEU A 111 21.61 -8.74 -8.24
CA LEU A 111 20.88 -8.27 -7.07
C LEU A 111 21.64 -8.56 -5.77
N VAL A 112 22.10 -9.81 -5.58
CA VAL A 112 22.86 -10.20 -4.38
C VAL A 112 24.20 -9.50 -4.30
N VAL A 113 24.96 -9.46 -5.41
CA VAL A 113 26.28 -8.81 -5.43
C VAL A 113 26.16 -7.31 -5.12
N CYS A 114 25.20 -6.61 -5.75
CA CYS A 114 24.95 -5.20 -5.50
C CYS A 114 24.54 -4.95 -4.04
N ALA A 115 23.61 -5.73 -3.50
CA ALA A 115 23.15 -5.56 -2.12
C ALA A 115 24.27 -5.78 -1.09
N VAL A 116 25.06 -6.85 -1.24
CA VAL A 116 26.22 -7.13 -0.37
C VAL A 116 27.27 -6.02 -0.47
N THR A 117 27.55 -5.54 -1.69
CA THR A 117 28.53 -4.45 -1.91
C THR A 117 28.05 -3.16 -1.26
N VAL A 118 26.79 -2.77 -1.48
CA VAL A 118 26.20 -1.55 -0.89
C VAL A 118 26.18 -1.64 0.63
N ALA A 119 25.84 -2.80 1.20
CA ALA A 119 25.84 -3.00 2.64
C ALA A 119 27.26 -2.94 3.23
N ALA A 120 28.26 -3.52 2.56
CA ALA A 120 29.65 -3.44 2.99
C ALA A 120 30.15 -1.99 3.00
N LEU A 121 29.88 -1.24 1.92
CA LEU A 121 30.23 0.18 1.83
C LEU A 121 29.49 1.02 2.87
N SER A 122 28.20 0.75 3.09
CA SER A 122 27.40 1.44 4.11
C SER A 122 27.92 1.15 5.52
N THR A 123 28.33 -0.09 5.81
CA THR A 123 28.96 -0.44 7.09
C THR A 123 30.30 0.26 7.26
N GLY A 124 31.08 0.43 6.18
CA GLY A 124 32.31 1.21 6.19
C GLY A 124 32.07 2.70 6.49
N VAL A 125 31.01 3.29 5.93
CA VAL A 125 30.61 4.67 6.25
C VAL A 125 30.17 4.80 7.71
N GLU A 126 29.43 3.83 8.23
CA GLU A 126 29.03 3.81 9.64
C GLU A 126 30.24 3.68 10.59
N LEU A 127 31.22 2.84 10.25
CA LEU A 127 32.49 2.76 10.98
C LEU A 127 33.25 4.10 10.95
N LEU A 128 33.22 4.80 9.82
CA LEU A 128 33.83 6.12 9.68
C LEU A 128 33.11 7.17 10.55
N TYR A 129 31.77 7.15 10.58
CA TYR A 129 31.00 8.02 11.47
C TYR A 129 31.25 7.71 12.94
N ALA A 130 31.26 6.44 13.33
CA ALA A 130 31.56 6.03 14.68
C ALA A 130 32.97 6.47 15.12
N TRP A 131 33.95 6.41 14.22
CA TRP A 131 35.31 6.89 14.48
C TRP A 131 35.41 8.42 14.55
N TRP A 132 34.68 9.13 13.69
CA TRP A 132 34.79 10.59 13.58
C TRP A 132 33.94 11.36 14.61
N ILE A 133 32.72 10.90 14.86
CA ILE A 133 31.74 11.54 15.75
C ILE A 133 31.82 10.92 17.14
N GLY A 134 31.98 9.61 17.22
CA GLY A 134 31.88 8.81 18.45
C GLY A 134 30.78 7.75 18.33
N PHE A 135 30.92 6.68 19.13
CA PHE A 135 29.97 5.57 19.16
C PHE A 135 29.13 5.60 20.44
N PRO A 136 27.80 5.36 20.39
CA PRO A 136 26.97 5.20 19.18
C PRO A 136 26.83 6.48 18.33
N VAL A 137 26.64 6.35 17.03
CA VAL A 137 26.45 7.51 16.15
C VAL A 137 25.04 8.08 16.34
N PRO A 138 24.89 9.40 16.64
CA PRO A 138 23.58 10.03 16.79
C PRO A 138 22.67 9.81 15.58
N TYR A 139 21.44 9.34 15.84
CA TYR A 139 20.42 9.12 14.81
C TYR A 139 20.95 8.34 13.58
N THR A 140 21.68 7.25 13.83
CA THR A 140 22.37 6.46 12.81
C THR A 140 21.46 6.12 11.62
N ILE A 141 20.21 5.67 11.87
CA ILE A 141 19.26 5.31 10.81
C ILE A 141 19.01 6.49 9.85
N HIS A 142 18.84 7.70 10.39
CA HIS A 142 18.59 8.91 9.62
C HIS A 142 19.85 9.43 8.94
N MET A 143 20.99 9.44 9.66
CA MET A 143 22.28 9.84 9.11
C MET A 143 22.71 8.95 7.94
N MET A 144 22.48 7.64 8.07
CA MET A 144 22.82 6.66 7.06
C MET A 144 21.83 6.61 5.89
N ALA A 145 20.65 7.26 5.97
CA ALA A 145 19.66 7.24 4.91
C ALA A 145 20.22 7.80 3.58
N VAL A 146 20.92 8.94 3.62
CA VAL A 146 21.48 9.57 2.42
C VAL A 146 22.67 8.80 1.84
N PRO A 147 23.71 8.42 2.64
CA PRO A 147 24.79 7.56 2.15
C PRO A 147 24.29 6.25 1.55
N TYR A 148 23.38 5.57 2.25
CA TYR A 148 22.83 4.28 1.81
C TYR A 148 22.09 4.40 0.47
N VAL A 149 21.16 5.35 0.35
CA VAL A 149 20.38 5.54 -0.88
C VAL A 149 21.29 5.93 -2.05
N SER A 150 22.30 6.78 -1.79
CA SER A 150 23.27 7.20 -2.81
C SER A 150 24.10 6.01 -3.31
N LEU A 151 24.63 5.19 -2.41
CA LEU A 151 25.38 3.97 -2.75
C LEU A 151 24.50 2.96 -3.51
N MET A 152 23.25 2.78 -3.09
CA MET A 152 22.29 1.91 -3.76
C MET A 152 22.04 2.36 -5.21
N PHE A 153 21.72 3.63 -5.44
CA PHE A 153 21.48 4.14 -6.80
C PHE A 153 22.75 4.19 -7.64
N PHE A 154 23.92 4.41 -7.04
CA PHE A 154 25.20 4.32 -7.74
C PHE A 154 25.46 2.89 -8.24
N ALA A 155 25.25 1.88 -7.38
CA ALA A 155 25.37 0.47 -7.76
C ALA A 155 24.38 0.09 -8.86
N LEU A 156 23.12 0.54 -8.75
CA LEU A 156 22.10 0.33 -9.80
C LEU A 156 22.46 1.05 -11.10
N ALA A 157 23.01 2.27 -11.04
CA ALA A 157 23.42 3.02 -12.21
C ALA A 157 24.53 2.28 -13.00
N ILE A 158 25.49 1.65 -12.32
CA ILE A 158 26.51 0.81 -12.97
C ILE A 158 25.85 -0.33 -13.76
N VAL A 159 24.88 -1.03 -13.17
CA VAL A 159 24.21 -2.17 -13.82
C VAL A 159 23.27 -1.71 -14.95
N TRP A 160 22.60 -0.57 -14.77
CA TRP A 160 21.64 -0.04 -15.74
C TRP A 160 22.28 0.74 -16.88
N TYR A 161 23.52 1.21 -16.72
CA TYR A 161 24.22 2.03 -17.71
C TYR A 161 24.18 1.46 -19.14
N PRO A 162 24.45 0.15 -19.37
CA PRO A 162 24.36 -0.43 -20.70
C PRO A 162 22.95 -0.38 -21.31
N HIS A 163 21.89 -0.45 -20.49
CA HIS A 163 20.51 -0.44 -20.98
C HIS A 163 20.03 1.00 -21.23
N VAL A 164 20.34 1.91 -20.31
CA VAL A 164 19.94 3.32 -20.37
C VAL A 164 20.61 4.05 -21.52
N ARG A 165 21.89 3.75 -21.82
CA ARG A 165 22.59 4.39 -22.97
C ARG A 165 21.95 4.06 -24.32
N LEU A 166 21.26 2.93 -24.45
CA LEU A 166 20.52 2.57 -25.67
C LEU A 166 19.12 3.21 -25.70
N HIS A 167 18.49 3.42 -24.53
CA HIS A 167 17.12 3.92 -24.43
C HIS A 167 16.98 4.99 -23.34
N TRP A 168 17.17 6.26 -23.70
CA TRP A 168 17.08 7.38 -22.73
C TRP A 168 15.70 7.54 -22.08
N ALA A 169 14.64 7.01 -22.68
CA ALA A 169 13.31 6.98 -22.07
C ALA A 169 13.28 6.22 -20.72
N LEU A 170 14.25 5.33 -20.46
CA LEU A 170 14.39 4.61 -19.19
C LEU A 170 14.78 5.52 -18.02
N LEU A 171 15.31 6.72 -18.25
CA LEU A 171 15.62 7.68 -17.18
C LEU A 171 14.39 8.08 -16.37
N TRP A 172 13.21 8.20 -17.02
CA TRP A 172 11.96 8.47 -16.32
C TRP A 172 11.55 7.35 -15.37
N LYS A 173 11.89 6.09 -15.71
CA LYS A 173 11.68 4.96 -14.82
C LYS A 173 12.61 5.03 -13.61
N ILE A 174 13.86 5.48 -13.78
CA ILE A 174 14.77 5.69 -12.66
C ILE A 174 14.24 6.81 -11.74
N ALA A 175 13.73 7.91 -12.30
CA ALA A 175 13.10 8.99 -11.53
C ALA A 175 11.91 8.47 -10.69
N ASP A 176 11.08 7.61 -11.28
CA ASP A 176 9.98 6.92 -10.58
C ASP A 176 10.49 6.11 -9.36
N ALA A 177 11.62 5.39 -9.47
CA ALA A 177 12.23 4.66 -8.33
C ALA A 177 12.79 5.60 -7.25
N ILE A 178 13.46 6.68 -7.65
CA ILE A 178 13.97 7.70 -6.71
C ILE A 178 12.81 8.28 -5.92
N LEU A 179 11.71 8.60 -6.59
CA LEU A 179 10.55 9.21 -5.98
C LEU A 179 9.88 8.29 -4.94
N ILE A 180 9.87 6.96 -5.17
CA ILE A 180 9.45 5.97 -4.15
C ILE A 180 10.36 6.06 -2.91
N CYS A 181 11.69 6.13 -3.10
CA CYS A 181 12.63 6.22 -1.99
C CYS A 181 12.48 7.54 -1.22
N VAL A 182 12.17 8.65 -1.91
CA VAL A 182 11.84 9.93 -1.29
C VAL A 182 10.58 9.81 -0.44
N CYS A 183 9.53 9.12 -0.93
CA CYS A 183 8.33 8.88 -0.14
C CYS A 183 8.64 8.07 1.13
N HIS A 184 9.45 7.01 1.03
CA HIS A 184 9.89 6.24 2.21
C HIS A 184 10.69 7.12 3.19
N GLY A 185 11.61 7.95 2.70
CA GLY A 185 12.40 8.87 3.52
C GLY A 185 11.53 9.89 4.27
N LEU A 186 10.52 10.46 3.61
CA LEU A 186 9.59 11.40 4.24
C LEU A 186 8.76 10.77 5.37
N VAL A 187 8.46 9.48 5.28
CA VAL A 187 7.78 8.71 6.34
C VAL A 187 8.74 8.43 7.50
N ILE A 188 9.98 7.99 7.19
CA ILE A 188 11.06 7.73 8.17
C ILE A 188 11.44 8.98 8.97
N ILE A 189 11.22 10.18 8.41
CA ILE A 189 11.46 11.45 9.11
C ILE A 189 10.20 11.93 9.85
N GLY A 190 9.05 11.94 9.19
CA GLY A 190 7.88 12.62 9.73
C GLY A 190 7.23 11.91 10.93
N TYR A 191 7.24 10.58 10.98
CA TYR A 191 6.68 9.88 12.14
C TYR A 191 7.53 10.00 13.42
N PRO A 192 8.86 9.90 13.38
CA PRO A 192 9.69 10.22 14.55
C PRO A 192 9.55 11.67 15.03
N LEU A 193 9.37 12.63 14.12
CA LEU A 193 9.11 14.03 14.50
C LEU A 193 7.76 14.17 15.22
N PHE A 194 6.71 13.49 14.73
CA PHE A 194 5.44 13.40 15.44
C PHE A 194 5.63 12.76 16.82
N TYR A 195 6.36 11.65 16.88
CA TYR A 195 6.58 10.91 18.12
C TYR A 195 7.35 11.71 19.15
N TYR A 196 8.38 12.44 18.74
CA TYR A 196 9.10 13.39 19.58
C TYR A 196 8.15 14.44 20.18
N ALA A 197 7.36 15.11 19.33
CA ALA A 197 6.39 16.09 19.80
C ALA A 197 5.35 15.48 20.75
N PHE A 198 4.89 14.26 20.47
CA PHE A 198 3.94 13.54 21.34
C PHE A 198 4.54 13.25 22.72
N GLN A 199 5.81 12.84 22.79
CA GLN A 199 6.48 12.57 24.07
C GLN A 199 6.73 13.82 24.91
N THR A 200 6.86 15.00 24.29
CA THR A 200 7.03 16.27 25.02
C THR A 200 5.75 16.80 25.66
N MET A 201 4.59 16.22 25.36
CA MET A 201 3.29 16.66 25.87
C MET A 201 2.91 15.99 27.18
N ASP A 202 2.19 16.73 28.02
CA ASP A 202 1.64 16.21 29.27
C ASP A 202 0.58 15.12 29.01
N VAL A 203 0.58 14.11 29.87
CA VAL A 203 -0.36 12.98 29.80
C VAL A 203 -1.78 13.49 30.08
N GLY A 204 -2.70 13.28 29.15
CA GLY A 204 -4.09 13.71 29.30
C GLY A 204 -4.74 14.13 27.99
N ILE A 205 -5.52 15.22 28.03
CA ILE A 205 -6.29 15.70 26.88
C ILE A 205 -5.39 16.22 25.76
N GLU A 206 -4.27 16.86 26.08
CA GLU A 206 -3.34 17.41 25.09
C GLU A 206 -2.73 16.31 24.21
N SER A 207 -2.14 15.28 24.83
CA SER A 207 -1.66 14.08 24.12
C SER A 207 -2.75 13.38 23.29
N ALA A 208 -3.99 13.31 23.82
CA ALA A 208 -5.11 12.70 23.12
C ALA A 208 -5.54 13.50 21.87
N VAL A 209 -5.61 14.83 21.98
CA VAL A 209 -5.91 15.71 20.85
C VAL A 209 -4.78 15.66 19.82
N PHE A 210 -3.52 15.67 20.26
CA PHE A 210 -2.37 15.59 19.36
C PHE A 210 -2.29 14.25 18.63
N SER A 211 -2.74 13.16 19.25
CA SER A 211 -2.81 11.84 18.58
C SER A 211 -3.69 11.85 17.31
N LEU A 212 -4.64 12.79 17.20
CA LEU A 212 -5.48 12.96 16.00
C LEU A 212 -4.69 13.50 14.79
N VAL A 213 -3.42 13.91 14.97
CA VAL A 213 -2.48 14.19 13.87
C VAL A 213 -2.13 12.90 13.12
N LEU A 214 -2.20 11.71 13.74
CA LEU A 214 -1.94 10.43 13.06
C LEU A 214 -2.87 10.20 11.86
N PRO A 215 -4.21 10.29 11.98
CA PRO A 215 -5.12 10.28 10.82
C PRO A 215 -4.78 11.29 9.72
N VAL A 216 -4.26 12.47 10.08
CA VAL A 216 -3.85 13.50 9.12
C VAL A 216 -2.57 13.09 8.39
N LEU A 217 -1.55 12.61 9.12
CA LEU A 217 -0.31 12.08 8.56
C LEU A 217 -0.58 10.89 7.65
N LYS A 218 -1.43 9.95 8.08
CA LYS A 218 -1.91 8.83 7.25
C LYS A 218 -2.49 9.33 5.93
N THR A 219 -3.40 10.29 5.96
CA THR A 219 -4.03 10.86 4.76
C THR A 219 -3.01 11.56 3.87
N LEU A 220 -2.08 12.33 4.46
CA LEU A 220 -0.99 12.99 3.75
C LEU A 220 -0.09 11.97 3.03
N TYR A 221 0.36 10.93 3.72
CA TYR A 221 1.22 9.91 3.13
C TYR A 221 0.48 9.08 2.08
N ARG A 222 -0.81 8.78 2.28
CA ARG A 222 -1.64 8.18 1.23
C ARG A 222 -1.59 9.02 -0.05
N VAL A 223 -1.84 10.33 0.07
CA VAL A 223 -1.80 11.30 -1.03
C VAL A 223 -0.43 11.29 -1.71
N LEU A 224 0.64 11.39 -0.91
CA LEU A 224 2.02 11.35 -1.37
C LEU A 224 2.30 10.10 -2.20
N PHE A 225 2.11 8.91 -1.63
CA PHE A 225 2.35 7.64 -2.32
C PHE A 225 1.49 7.49 -3.57
N TYR A 226 0.22 7.91 -3.53
CA TYR A 226 -0.65 7.81 -4.70
C TYR A 226 -0.14 8.65 -5.87
N TYR A 227 0.08 9.95 -5.67
CA TYR A 227 0.44 10.83 -6.79
C TYR A 227 1.86 10.57 -7.30
N PHE A 228 2.79 10.27 -6.40
CA PHE A 228 4.18 10.07 -6.74
C PHE A 228 4.48 8.65 -7.23
N CYS A 229 3.80 7.63 -6.72
CA CYS A 229 4.09 6.24 -7.10
C CYS A 229 3.11 5.66 -8.13
N ARG A 230 2.03 6.35 -8.53
CA ARG A 230 1.05 5.80 -9.50
C ARG A 230 1.65 5.41 -10.84
N SER A 231 2.58 6.22 -11.36
CA SER A 231 3.24 5.97 -12.66
C SER A 231 4.06 4.68 -12.62
N ALA A 232 4.81 4.50 -11.54
CA ALA A 232 5.69 3.36 -11.32
C ALA A 232 4.92 2.07 -10.98
N SER A 233 3.84 2.20 -10.20
CA SER A 233 3.20 1.06 -9.55
C SER A 233 2.07 0.43 -10.36
N GLY A 234 1.43 1.19 -11.26
CA GLY A 234 0.32 0.71 -12.09
C GLY A 234 -0.78 0.07 -11.24
N GLU A 235 -1.11 -1.20 -11.51
CA GLU A 235 -2.14 -1.96 -10.78
C GLU A 235 -1.77 -2.32 -9.32
N ARG A 236 -0.53 -2.05 -8.89
CA ARG A 236 -0.05 -2.32 -7.52
C ARG A 236 -0.21 -1.11 -6.59
N ILE A 237 -0.73 0.01 -7.10
CA ILE A 237 -0.79 1.28 -6.35
C ILE A 237 -1.56 1.15 -5.04
N THR A 238 -2.63 0.34 -4.99
CA THR A 238 -3.40 0.09 -3.76
C THR A 238 -2.52 -0.46 -2.64
N ILE A 239 -1.72 -1.49 -2.93
CA ILE A 239 -0.83 -2.11 -1.94
C ILE A 239 0.26 -1.14 -1.53
N VAL A 240 0.86 -0.43 -2.50
CA VAL A 240 1.90 0.56 -2.22
C VAL A 240 1.38 1.64 -1.28
N VAL A 241 0.17 2.15 -1.49
CA VAL A 241 -0.43 3.16 -0.62
C VAL A 241 -0.76 2.58 0.75
N VAL A 242 -1.52 1.49 0.81
CA VAL A 242 -2.02 0.93 2.07
C VAL A 242 -0.88 0.43 2.96
N PHE A 243 0.04 -0.39 2.44
CA PHE A 243 1.09 -0.97 3.27
C PHE A 243 2.25 -0.02 3.59
N ASN A 244 2.35 1.15 2.95
CA ASN A 244 3.37 2.15 3.31
C ASN A 244 2.81 3.33 4.11
N ALA A 245 1.54 3.71 3.94
CA ALA A 245 0.92 4.77 4.72
C ALA A 245 0.16 4.22 5.94
N ASP A 246 -0.70 3.22 5.75
CA ASP A 246 -1.61 2.76 6.80
C ASP A 246 -0.91 1.85 7.81
N LEU A 247 -0.04 0.97 7.32
CA LEU A 247 0.76 0.08 8.17
C LEU A 247 1.64 0.88 9.14
N VAL A 248 2.37 1.89 8.64
CA VAL A 248 3.23 2.74 9.46
C VAL A 248 2.41 3.54 10.45
N ASN A 249 1.29 4.10 10.00
CA ASN A 249 0.40 4.81 10.89
C ASN A 249 -0.08 3.92 12.04
N ALA A 250 -0.48 2.68 11.74
CA ALA A 250 -0.92 1.72 12.76
C ALA A 250 0.22 1.32 13.72
N LEU A 251 1.46 1.20 13.25
CA LEU A 251 2.62 0.97 14.12
C LEU A 251 2.84 2.14 15.10
N PHE A 252 2.75 3.39 14.63
CA PHE A 252 2.90 4.56 15.50
C PHE A 252 1.70 4.77 16.43
N VAL A 253 0.48 4.37 16.03
CA VAL A 253 -0.66 4.26 16.96
C VAL A 253 -0.33 3.31 18.10
N ASN A 254 0.24 2.13 17.81
CA ASN A 254 0.64 1.17 18.84
C ASN A 254 1.71 1.75 19.77
N PHE A 255 2.67 2.52 19.25
CA PHE A 255 3.65 3.22 20.10
C PHE A 255 3.01 4.25 21.03
N CYS A 256 2.10 5.10 20.55
CA CYS A 256 1.38 6.03 21.42
C CYS A 256 0.66 5.28 22.56
N MET A 257 0.03 4.16 22.24
CA MET A 257 -0.70 3.31 23.19
C MET A 257 0.20 2.61 24.20
N GLN A 258 1.42 2.22 23.81
CA GLN A 258 2.39 1.56 24.69
C GLN A 258 3.07 2.53 25.66
N TYR A 259 3.47 3.71 25.18
CA TYR A 259 4.27 4.65 25.98
C TYR A 259 3.44 5.54 26.90
N GLN A 260 2.27 5.99 26.44
CA GLN A 260 1.36 6.82 27.23
C GLN A 260 -0.05 6.23 27.17
N PRO A 261 -0.33 5.15 27.92
CA PRO A 261 -1.64 4.50 27.91
C PRO A 261 -2.71 5.47 28.42
N SER A 262 -3.49 6.02 27.51
CA SER A 262 -4.57 6.97 27.80
C SER A 262 -5.87 6.44 27.20
N PHE A 263 -6.88 6.29 28.06
CA PHE A 263 -8.22 5.91 27.61
C PHE A 263 -8.78 6.93 26.61
N ALA A 264 -8.47 8.22 26.79
CA ALA A 264 -8.91 9.28 25.87
C ALA A 264 -8.27 9.14 24.48
N THR A 265 -6.96 8.87 24.42
CA THR A 265 -6.23 8.61 23.15
C THR A 265 -6.80 7.38 22.45
N THR A 266 -7.00 6.30 23.19
CA THR A 266 -7.60 5.05 22.71
C THR A 266 -8.98 5.29 22.12
N ALA A 267 -9.87 5.94 22.90
CA ALA A 267 -11.23 6.24 22.49
C ALA A 267 -11.28 7.18 21.28
N GLY A 268 -10.41 8.19 21.23
CA GLY A 268 -10.29 9.12 20.11
C GLY A 268 -9.92 8.42 18.81
N LEU A 269 -8.92 7.53 18.86
CA LEU A 269 -8.50 6.73 17.70
C LEU A 269 -9.58 5.72 17.29
N MET A 270 -10.26 5.08 18.24
CA MET A 270 -11.40 4.19 17.94
C MET A 270 -12.55 4.91 17.23
N VAL A 271 -12.90 6.12 17.69
CA VAL A 271 -13.92 6.95 17.03
C VAL A 271 -13.47 7.34 15.63
N ALA A 272 -12.20 7.72 15.45
CA ALA A 272 -11.64 8.04 14.14
C ALA A 272 -11.71 6.84 13.17
N ASN A 273 -11.40 5.63 13.64
CA ASN A 273 -11.46 4.42 12.82
C ASN A 273 -12.91 4.02 12.49
N ALA A 274 -13.84 4.13 13.45
CA ALA A 274 -15.25 3.90 13.18
C ALA A 274 -15.80 4.90 12.14
N LEU A 275 -15.41 6.17 12.23
CA LEU A 275 -15.75 7.20 11.23
C LEU A 275 -15.15 6.86 9.87
N GLN A 276 -13.89 6.42 9.81
CA GLN A 276 -13.23 5.99 8.58
C GLN A 276 -14.00 4.85 7.91
N VAL A 277 -14.38 3.80 8.66
CA VAL A 277 -15.18 2.68 8.13
C VAL A 277 -16.54 3.15 7.62
N ALA A 278 -17.21 4.05 8.34
CA ALA A 278 -18.49 4.61 7.90
C ALA A 278 -18.36 5.39 6.59
N LEU A 279 -17.30 6.19 6.44
CA LEU A 279 -17.01 6.93 5.21
C LEU A 279 -16.72 5.99 4.03
N MET A 280 -15.91 4.95 4.23
CA MET A 280 -15.63 3.93 3.19
C MET A 280 -16.92 3.26 2.70
N ILE A 281 -17.80 2.85 3.62
CA ILE A 281 -19.09 2.24 3.28
C ILE A 281 -19.96 3.24 2.51
N ARG A 282 -20.03 4.49 2.95
CA ARG A 282 -20.81 5.54 2.29
C ARG A 282 -20.34 5.77 0.85
N ASP A 283 -19.03 5.86 0.65
CA ASP A 283 -18.44 6.17 -0.64
C ASP A 283 -18.63 4.99 -1.63
N ILE A 284 -18.54 3.74 -1.15
CA ILE A 284 -18.92 2.54 -1.92
C ILE A 284 -20.41 2.51 -2.24
N ASP A 285 -21.28 2.88 -1.30
CA ASP A 285 -22.73 2.94 -1.50
C ASP A 285 -23.13 3.94 -2.59
N VAL A 286 -22.44 5.08 -2.68
CA VAL A 286 -22.63 6.07 -3.75
C VAL A 286 -22.31 5.47 -5.12
N ILE A 287 -21.19 4.75 -5.26
CA ILE A 287 -20.85 4.08 -6.53
C ILE A 287 -21.86 2.97 -6.84
N ARG A 288 -22.22 2.15 -5.84
CA ARG A 288 -23.20 1.06 -6.00
C ARG A 288 -24.55 1.58 -6.51
N LYS A 289 -25.05 2.68 -5.95
CA LYS A 289 -26.30 3.31 -6.41
C LYS A 289 -26.22 3.67 -7.90
N ARG A 290 -25.13 4.31 -8.34
CA ARG A 290 -24.91 4.62 -9.77
C ARG A 290 -24.87 3.37 -10.66
N VAL A 291 -24.27 2.27 -10.18
CA VAL A 291 -24.27 0.98 -10.89
C VAL A 291 -25.70 0.43 -11.02
N ALA A 292 -26.49 0.51 -9.94
CA ALA A 292 -27.87 0.05 -9.93
C ALA A 292 -28.77 0.88 -10.85
N ASP A 293 -28.61 2.21 -10.85
CA ASP A 293 -29.39 3.10 -11.73
C ASP A 293 -29.06 2.85 -13.21
N THR A 294 -27.76 2.76 -13.54
CA THR A 294 -27.31 2.36 -14.89
C THR A 294 -27.85 0.99 -15.29
N THR A 295 -27.94 0.05 -14.34
CA THR A 295 -28.52 -1.29 -14.59
C THR A 295 -30.01 -1.21 -14.94
N ARG A 296 -30.77 -0.37 -14.24
CA ARG A 296 -32.19 -0.17 -14.51
C ARG A 296 -32.41 0.43 -15.90
N GLU A 297 -31.62 1.44 -16.26
CA GLU A 297 -31.65 2.05 -17.61
C GLU A 297 -31.36 1.00 -18.71
N ILE A 298 -30.34 0.13 -18.54
CA ILE A 298 -30.03 -0.94 -19.50
C ILE A 298 -31.24 -1.88 -19.67
N VAL A 299 -31.85 -2.29 -18.55
CA VAL A 299 -32.99 -3.22 -18.57
C VAL A 299 -34.22 -2.56 -19.20
N GLN A 300 -34.43 -1.26 -18.99
CA GLN A 300 -35.53 -0.51 -19.62
C GLN A 300 -35.35 -0.41 -21.15
N LEU A 301 -34.15 -0.05 -21.63
CA LEU A 301 -33.84 0.00 -23.06
C LEU A 301 -34.01 -1.38 -23.71
N GLN A 302 -33.54 -2.45 -23.06
CA GLN A 302 -33.70 -3.82 -23.56
C GLN A 302 -35.16 -4.29 -23.57
N LYS A 303 -36.00 -3.82 -22.62
CA LYS A 303 -37.45 -4.12 -22.62
C LYS A 303 -38.19 -3.35 -23.70
N GLY A 304 -37.80 -2.11 -23.98
CA GLY A 304 -38.34 -1.32 -25.09
C GLY A 304 -38.10 -2.00 -26.45
N ASP A 305 -36.93 -2.62 -26.61
CA ASP A 305 -36.54 -3.37 -27.82
C ASP A 305 -37.25 -4.75 -27.91
N LYS A 306 -37.41 -5.44 -26.77
CA LYS A 306 -38.12 -6.73 -26.69
C LYS A 306 -39.65 -6.64 -26.71
N ALA A 307 -40.26 -5.46 -26.66
CA ALA A 307 -41.70 -5.30 -26.88
C ALA A 307 -42.13 -5.68 -28.32
N VAL A 308 -41.18 -5.95 -29.23
CA VAL A 308 -41.39 -6.46 -30.59
C VAL A 308 -41.16 -7.99 -30.72
N SER A 309 -40.70 -8.69 -29.67
CA SER A 309 -40.61 -10.15 -29.70
C SER A 309 -40.99 -10.80 -28.36
N ASN A 310 -42.18 -11.39 -28.36
CA ASN A 310 -42.80 -12.02 -27.20
C ASN A 310 -41.99 -13.18 -26.61
N LEU A 311 -42.09 -13.27 -25.27
CA LEU A 311 -41.84 -14.41 -24.39
C LEU A 311 -40.44 -15.05 -24.41
N SER A 312 -39.57 -14.55 -23.52
CA SER A 312 -38.95 -15.44 -22.53
C SER A 312 -38.74 -14.67 -21.22
N ASN A 313 -39.72 -14.77 -20.34
CA ASN A 313 -39.57 -14.38 -18.94
C ASN A 313 -38.52 -15.30 -18.29
N ASP A 314 -37.82 -14.75 -17.28
CA ASP A 314 -37.21 -15.50 -16.17
C ASP A 314 -35.69 -15.77 -16.14
N ARG A 315 -34.83 -14.83 -16.58
CA ARG A 315 -33.38 -14.96 -16.27
C ARG A 315 -32.54 -13.70 -15.96
N VAL A 316 -33.12 -12.51 -15.85
CA VAL A 316 -32.31 -11.26 -15.91
C VAL A 316 -32.25 -10.44 -14.61
N ALA A 317 -32.96 -10.82 -13.55
CA ALA A 317 -33.09 -9.97 -12.36
C ALA A 317 -32.21 -10.37 -11.15
N THR A 318 -31.18 -11.21 -11.25
CA THR A 318 -30.15 -11.32 -10.17
C THR A 318 -28.84 -11.96 -10.66
N MET A 319 -28.25 -11.49 -11.76
CA MET A 319 -26.83 -11.82 -11.99
C MET A 319 -25.97 -10.86 -11.15
N SER A 320 -25.13 -11.44 -10.29
CA SER A 320 -24.11 -10.73 -9.54
C SER A 320 -23.32 -9.75 -10.42
N MET A 321 -22.90 -8.62 -9.86
CA MET A 321 -22.31 -7.50 -10.62
C MET A 321 -21.07 -7.93 -11.41
N LEU A 322 -20.31 -8.88 -10.86
CA LEU A 322 -19.04 -9.34 -11.41
C LEU A 322 -19.24 -10.20 -12.69
N PRO A 323 -20.02 -11.30 -12.72
CA PRO A 323 -20.34 -12.04 -13.95
C PRO A 323 -20.97 -11.20 -15.06
N ARG A 324 -21.82 -10.22 -14.72
CA ARG A 324 -22.40 -9.33 -15.74
C ARG A 324 -21.34 -8.44 -16.37
N ALA A 325 -20.43 -7.88 -15.58
CA ALA A 325 -19.31 -7.10 -16.09
C ALA A 325 -18.38 -7.95 -16.97
N VAL A 326 -18.09 -9.20 -16.57
CA VAL A 326 -17.33 -10.19 -17.35
C VAL A 326 -17.97 -10.42 -18.72
N GLY A 327 -19.29 -10.67 -18.77
CA GLY A 327 -20.01 -10.86 -20.03
C GLY A 327 -19.97 -9.63 -20.93
N ILE A 328 -20.07 -8.42 -20.37
CA ILE A 328 -19.90 -7.16 -21.11
C ILE A 328 -18.48 -7.07 -21.68
N PHE A 329 -17.44 -7.34 -20.88
CA PHE A 329 -16.07 -7.30 -21.39
C PHE A 329 -15.84 -8.30 -22.53
N GLN A 330 -16.38 -9.52 -22.42
CA GLN A 330 -16.25 -10.53 -23.48
C GLN A 330 -16.96 -10.10 -24.77
N ARG A 331 -18.17 -9.52 -24.69
CA ARG A 331 -18.92 -9.04 -25.87
C ARG A 331 -18.19 -7.94 -26.66
N TYR A 332 -17.50 -7.05 -25.96
CA TYR A 332 -16.76 -5.95 -26.61
C TYR A 332 -15.30 -6.29 -26.94
N THR A 333 -14.82 -7.52 -26.68
CA THR A 333 -13.42 -7.91 -26.92
C THR A 333 -13.17 -8.62 -28.26
N PHE A 334 -14.20 -8.91 -29.07
CA PHE A 334 -13.99 -9.36 -30.46
C PHE A 334 -14.01 -8.19 -31.45
N LYS A 335 -12.84 -7.60 -31.71
CA LYS A 335 -12.43 -7.01 -33.02
C LYS A 335 -10.93 -6.64 -32.98
N PRO A 336 -10.02 -7.42 -33.59
CA PRO A 336 -8.73 -6.89 -34.01
C PRO A 336 -8.98 -5.96 -35.20
N THR A 337 -8.56 -4.71 -35.07
CA THR A 337 -8.65 -3.69 -36.13
C THR A 337 -7.71 -4.06 -37.29
N GLN A 338 -8.18 -4.87 -38.24
CA GLN A 338 -7.72 -4.79 -39.62
C GLN A 338 -8.70 -3.91 -40.39
N GLN A 339 -8.50 -2.60 -40.28
CA GLN A 339 -9.07 -1.64 -41.21
C GLN A 339 -8.04 -0.55 -41.45
N ALA A 340 -6.93 -0.96 -42.08
CA ALA A 340 -5.90 -0.09 -42.60
C ALA A 340 -5.24 -0.75 -43.81
N SER A 341 -6.02 -1.01 -44.85
CA SER A 341 -5.60 -0.96 -46.27
C SER A 341 -6.82 -1.26 -47.11
N ASP A 342 -7.44 -0.22 -47.63
CA ASP A 342 -7.96 -0.16 -49.01
C ASP A 342 -8.72 1.16 -49.16
N ARG A 343 -7.95 2.24 -49.16
CA ARG A 343 -8.39 3.52 -49.69
C ARG A 343 -7.36 4.00 -50.70
N SER A 344 -7.37 3.35 -51.86
CA SER A 344 -6.79 3.89 -53.08
C SER A 344 -7.55 3.32 -54.29
N LYS A 345 -8.47 4.13 -54.83
CA LYS A 345 -8.48 4.51 -56.25
C LYS A 345 -9.67 5.43 -56.52
N THR A 346 -9.32 6.68 -56.77
CA THR A 346 -10.10 7.70 -57.45
C THR A 346 -10.50 7.21 -58.84
N SER A 347 -11.77 7.34 -59.23
CA SER A 347 -12.13 7.72 -60.60
C SER A 347 -13.53 8.32 -60.66
N LYS A 348 -13.65 9.46 -61.34
CA LYS A 348 -14.87 10.19 -61.69
C LYS A 348 -15.46 9.60 -62.97
N THR A 349 -16.78 9.41 -63.06
CA THR A 349 -17.55 9.47 -64.32
C THR A 349 -19.02 9.78 -64.01
N VAL A 350 -19.68 10.50 -64.92
CA VAL A 350 -20.96 11.22 -64.83
C VAL A 350 -22.13 10.44 -65.46
N ALA A 351 -23.30 10.38 -64.77
CA ALA A 351 -24.73 10.24 -65.18
C ALA A 351 -25.18 9.10 -66.17
N PRO A 352 -26.49 8.70 -66.28
CA PRO A 352 -27.72 9.36 -65.80
C PRO A 352 -28.82 8.49 -65.12
N LEU A 353 -29.77 9.22 -64.54
CA LEU A 353 -31.19 8.99 -64.18
C LEU A 353 -31.85 7.62 -64.51
N ASP A 354 -32.37 6.93 -63.48
CA ASP A 354 -33.75 6.40 -63.43
C ASP A 354 -34.15 5.90 -62.02
N SER A 355 -35.44 6.06 -61.73
CA SER A 355 -36.16 5.90 -60.44
C SER A 355 -36.34 4.43 -60.01
N PRO A 356 -36.92 4.06 -58.82
CA PRO A 356 -37.60 4.89 -57.84
C PRO A 356 -37.19 4.73 -56.37
N VAL A 357 -37.50 5.79 -55.65
CA VAL A 357 -37.71 5.94 -54.20
C VAL A 357 -38.10 4.63 -53.51
N SER A 358 -37.23 4.16 -52.61
CA SER A 358 -37.62 3.30 -51.49
C SER A 358 -37.65 4.17 -50.24
N PRO A 359 -38.74 4.22 -49.46
CA PRO A 359 -38.79 4.99 -48.23
C PRO A 359 -37.93 4.26 -47.18
N CYS A 360 -36.66 4.67 -47.05
CA CYS A 360 -35.87 4.29 -45.89
C CYS A 360 -36.50 4.98 -44.67
N GLY A 361 -37.30 4.22 -43.94
CA GLY A 361 -38.09 4.74 -42.82
C GLY A 361 -37.22 5.26 -41.66
N PRO A 362 -37.81 6.07 -40.76
CA PRO A 362 -37.17 6.56 -39.55
C PRO A 362 -36.66 5.43 -38.61
N THR A 363 -37.15 4.21 -38.80
CA THR A 363 -36.87 3.03 -37.96
C THR A 363 -35.40 2.62 -37.96
N THR A 364 -34.68 2.70 -39.08
CA THR A 364 -33.27 2.28 -39.16
C THR A 364 -32.34 3.19 -38.37
N ASN A 365 -32.64 4.50 -38.35
CA ASN A 365 -31.89 5.49 -37.58
C ASN A 365 -32.19 5.39 -36.08
N ILE A 366 -33.42 5.04 -35.71
CA ILE A 366 -33.83 4.82 -34.31
C ILE A 366 -33.14 3.57 -33.76
N ILE A 367 -33.16 2.45 -34.49
CA ILE A 367 -32.52 1.20 -34.08
C ILE A 367 -30.99 1.38 -33.95
N ALA A 368 -30.34 2.05 -34.91
CA ALA A 368 -28.91 2.35 -34.81
C ALA A 368 -28.57 3.28 -33.63
N GLY A 369 -29.46 4.24 -33.32
CA GLY A 369 -29.34 5.10 -32.14
C GLY A 369 -29.46 4.34 -30.82
N THR A 370 -30.47 3.47 -30.69
CA THR A 370 -30.70 2.65 -29.50
C THR A 370 -29.57 1.65 -29.24
N HIS A 371 -29.02 1.03 -30.29
CA HIS A 371 -27.83 0.18 -30.14
C HIS A 371 -26.62 0.96 -29.65
N SER A 372 -26.36 2.17 -30.19
CA SER A 372 -25.28 3.04 -29.74
C SER A 372 -25.44 3.48 -28.28
N GLU A 373 -26.67 3.81 -27.86
CA GLU A 373 -27.00 4.19 -26.49
C GLU A 373 -26.80 3.04 -25.50
N LEU A 374 -27.28 1.84 -25.86
CA LEU A 374 -27.07 0.62 -25.07
C LEU A 374 -25.57 0.31 -24.91
N GLU A 375 -24.77 0.44 -25.96
CA GLU A 375 -23.32 0.23 -25.88
C GLU A 375 -22.64 1.24 -24.94
N GLN A 376 -23.02 2.52 -25.01
CA GLN A 376 -22.49 3.54 -24.10
C GLN A 376 -22.83 3.20 -22.65
N LEU A 377 -24.05 2.72 -22.41
CA LEU A 377 -24.53 2.38 -21.08
C LEU A 377 -23.86 1.11 -20.52
N GLU A 378 -23.61 0.09 -21.36
CA GLU A 378 -22.83 -1.09 -20.97
C GLU A 378 -21.36 -0.74 -20.69
N ARG A 379 -20.74 0.16 -21.47
CA ARG A 379 -19.39 0.70 -21.17
C ARG A 379 -19.36 1.49 -19.86
N LYS A 380 -20.38 2.32 -19.61
CA LYS A 380 -20.54 3.09 -18.36
C LYS A 380 -20.68 2.15 -17.17
N TYR A 381 -21.53 1.12 -17.28
CA TYR A 381 -21.68 0.07 -16.26
C TYR A 381 -20.34 -0.60 -15.96
N ALA A 382 -19.63 -1.05 -16.99
CA ALA A 382 -18.35 -1.73 -16.84
C ALA A 382 -17.28 -0.84 -16.18
N SER A 383 -17.26 0.45 -16.50
CA SER A 383 -16.39 1.45 -15.86
C SER A 383 -16.74 1.62 -14.37
N LEU A 384 -18.02 1.73 -14.02
CA LEU A 384 -18.47 1.86 -12.63
C LEU A 384 -18.14 0.61 -11.81
N VAL A 385 -18.31 -0.59 -12.36
CA VAL A 385 -17.93 -1.83 -11.68
C VAL A 385 -16.42 -1.87 -11.42
N ARG A 386 -15.59 -1.47 -12.39
CA ARG A 386 -14.12 -1.40 -12.20
C ARG A 386 -13.70 -0.43 -11.08
N LYS A 387 -14.38 0.70 -10.96
CA LYS A 387 -14.17 1.67 -9.85
C LYS A 387 -14.64 1.10 -8.52
N LEU A 388 -15.80 0.46 -8.50
CA LEU A 388 -16.36 -0.19 -7.32
C LEU A 388 -15.42 -1.29 -6.77
N MET A 389 -14.86 -2.11 -7.64
CA MET A 389 -13.90 -3.15 -7.25
C MET A 389 -12.60 -2.55 -6.70
N TYR A 390 -12.10 -1.47 -7.29
CA TYR A 390 -10.94 -0.74 -6.78
C TYR A 390 -11.20 -0.15 -5.39
N ALA A 391 -12.33 0.53 -5.19
CA ALA A 391 -12.71 1.08 -3.88
C ALA A 391 -12.86 -0.03 -2.83
N SER A 392 -13.54 -1.14 -3.17
CA SER A 392 -13.68 -2.32 -2.31
C SER A 392 -12.31 -2.93 -1.94
N GLU A 393 -11.39 -3.04 -2.90
CA GLU A 393 -10.01 -3.51 -2.65
C GLU A 393 -9.30 -2.59 -1.66
N PHE A 394 -9.36 -1.28 -1.88
CA PHE A 394 -8.68 -0.30 -1.04
C PHE A 394 -9.21 -0.35 0.40
N SER A 395 -10.53 -0.41 0.59
CA SER A 395 -11.16 -0.45 1.91
C SER A 395 -10.84 -1.75 2.65
N ILE A 396 -10.97 -2.93 2.00
CA ILE A 396 -10.69 -4.21 2.68
C ILE A 396 -9.21 -4.38 3.00
N LEU A 397 -8.32 -3.89 2.15
CA LEU A 397 -6.88 -3.95 2.38
C LEU A 397 -6.45 -3.00 3.51
N THR A 398 -7.06 -1.81 3.59
CA THR A 398 -6.84 -0.88 4.72
C THR A 398 -7.20 -1.57 6.04
N ALA A 399 -8.42 -2.09 6.14
CA ALA A 399 -8.89 -2.74 7.37
C ALA A 399 -8.05 -3.99 7.70
N TYR A 400 -7.60 -4.74 6.69
CA TYR A 400 -6.67 -5.85 6.90
C TYR A 400 -5.33 -5.38 7.49
N ALA A 401 -4.73 -4.32 6.93
CA ALA A 401 -3.47 -3.76 7.42
C ALA A 401 -3.59 -3.29 8.88
N GLU A 402 -4.68 -2.63 9.23
CA GLU A 402 -4.99 -2.17 10.60
C GLU A 402 -5.12 -3.34 11.59
N VAL A 403 -5.71 -4.47 11.17
CA VAL A 403 -5.83 -5.68 12.00
C VAL A 403 -4.50 -6.40 12.19
N ILE A 404 -3.73 -6.61 11.13
CA ILE A 404 -2.49 -7.42 11.22
C ILE A 404 -1.35 -6.69 11.92
N THR A 405 -1.30 -5.36 11.84
CA THR A 405 -0.20 -4.56 12.38
C THR A 405 0.02 -4.78 13.88
N PRO A 406 -1.00 -4.61 14.76
CA PRO A 406 -0.84 -4.86 16.19
C PRO A 406 -0.50 -6.32 16.50
N ILE A 407 -0.98 -7.28 15.72
CA ILE A 407 -0.66 -8.71 15.91
C ILE A 407 0.82 -8.97 15.62
N VAL A 408 1.32 -8.52 14.47
CA VAL A 408 2.74 -8.66 14.07
C VAL A 408 3.63 -7.95 15.07
N TYR A 409 3.26 -6.74 15.47
CA TYR A 409 3.99 -5.97 16.47
C TYR A 409 4.05 -6.67 17.83
N SER A 410 2.92 -7.19 18.33
CA SER A 410 2.86 -7.92 19.61
C SER A 410 3.68 -9.20 19.58
N LEU A 411 3.64 -9.96 18.48
CA LEU A 411 4.45 -11.15 18.29
C LEU A 411 5.94 -10.83 18.28
N TYR A 412 6.34 -9.77 17.58
CA TYR A 412 7.74 -9.32 17.59
C TYR A 412 8.19 -8.89 19.00
N LEU A 413 7.40 -8.07 19.69
CA LEU A 413 7.71 -7.66 21.07
C LEU A 413 7.88 -8.86 22.01
N PHE A 414 6.97 -9.84 21.91
CA PHE A 414 7.05 -11.06 22.71
C PHE A 414 8.34 -11.85 22.42
N ILE A 415 8.73 -11.99 21.15
CA ILE A 415 9.97 -12.67 20.76
C ILE A 415 11.18 -11.93 21.35
N VAL A 416 11.29 -10.62 21.13
CA VAL A 416 12.46 -9.83 21.58
C VAL A 416 12.55 -9.76 23.10
N PHE A 417 11.42 -9.75 23.81
CA PHE A 417 11.41 -9.77 25.29
C PHE A 417 12.15 -10.99 25.88
N HIS A 418 12.12 -12.11 25.17
CA HIS A 418 12.81 -13.35 25.55
C HIS A 418 14.23 -13.47 24.98
N MET A 419 14.70 -12.47 24.24
CA MET A 419 16.05 -12.43 23.66
C MET A 419 17.01 -11.62 24.56
N PRO A 420 18.32 -11.90 24.51
CA PRO A 420 19.32 -11.20 25.34
C PRO A 420 19.44 -9.71 25.00
N ASN A 421 19.15 -9.33 23.76
CA ASN A 421 19.25 -7.94 23.31
C ASN A 421 18.17 -7.00 23.87
N ARG A 422 17.19 -7.50 24.64
CA ARG A 422 16.07 -6.72 25.16
C ARG A 422 16.50 -5.49 25.96
N ASP A 423 17.62 -5.60 26.68
CA ASP A 423 18.09 -4.57 27.61
C ASP A 423 18.56 -3.30 26.89
N TYR A 424 18.80 -3.39 25.57
CA TYR A 424 19.22 -2.27 24.73
C TYR A 424 18.07 -1.57 24.00
N TYR A 425 16.85 -2.10 24.08
CA TYR A 425 15.67 -1.48 23.48
C TYR A 425 14.97 -0.60 24.50
N SER A 426 14.99 0.72 24.29
CA SER A 426 14.41 1.70 25.23
C SER A 426 12.92 1.46 25.52
N GLN A 427 12.18 0.80 24.63
CA GLN A 427 10.75 0.52 24.80
C GLN A 427 10.46 -0.67 25.71
N ILE A 428 11.42 -1.59 25.90
CA ILE A 428 11.21 -2.85 26.62
C ILE A 428 12.24 -3.09 27.74
N ALA A 429 13.37 -2.37 27.76
CA ALA A 429 14.45 -2.56 28.72
C ALA A 429 13.99 -2.43 30.19
N SER A 430 13.04 -1.54 30.46
CA SER A 430 12.47 -1.32 31.80
C SER A 430 11.18 -2.10 32.06
N MET A 431 10.70 -2.91 31.10
CA MET A 431 9.44 -3.63 31.24
C MET A 431 9.63 -4.94 32.03
N ASP A 432 8.83 -5.12 33.08
CA ASP A 432 8.68 -6.42 33.74
C ASP A 432 7.66 -7.31 33.02
N SER A 433 7.57 -8.58 33.44
CA SER A 433 6.66 -9.55 32.82
C SER A 433 5.18 -9.16 32.95
N THR A 434 4.80 -8.49 34.03
CA THR A 434 3.43 -8.01 34.28
C THR A 434 3.07 -6.82 33.39
N HIS A 435 4.00 -5.88 33.21
CA HIS A 435 3.86 -4.71 32.35
C HIS A 435 3.83 -5.13 30.89
N LEU A 436 4.66 -6.12 30.49
CA LEU A 436 4.56 -6.73 29.16
C LEU A 436 3.18 -7.36 28.95
N ALA A 437 2.70 -8.18 29.90
CA ALA A 437 1.40 -8.83 29.79
C ALA A 437 0.27 -7.79 29.65
N ASN A 438 0.30 -6.72 30.44
CA ASN A 438 -0.67 -5.63 30.34
C ASN A 438 -0.57 -4.86 29.03
N THR A 439 0.65 -4.59 28.53
CA THR A 439 0.89 -3.92 27.25
C THR A 439 0.35 -4.75 26.09
N VAL A 440 0.73 -6.03 26.04
CA VAL A 440 0.26 -6.97 25.01
C VAL A 440 -1.26 -7.11 25.10
N LEU A 441 -1.84 -7.23 26.31
CA LEU A 441 -3.29 -7.30 26.48
C LEU A 441 -3.99 -6.05 25.94
N ASN A 442 -3.49 -4.85 26.24
CA ASN A 442 -4.06 -3.59 25.76
C ASN A 442 -3.98 -3.48 24.22
N VAL A 443 -2.85 -3.85 23.62
CA VAL A 443 -2.68 -3.87 22.16
C VAL A 443 -3.58 -4.92 21.50
N LEU A 444 -3.75 -6.09 22.13
CA LEU A 444 -4.66 -7.13 21.64
C LEU A 444 -6.14 -6.74 21.78
N LEU A 445 -6.53 -6.02 22.84
CA LEU A 445 -7.88 -5.45 22.96
C LEU A 445 -8.16 -4.44 21.84
N TYR A 446 -7.18 -3.60 21.50
CA TYR A 446 -7.28 -2.73 20.33
C TYR A 446 -7.40 -3.54 19.03
N SER A 447 -6.60 -4.60 18.87
CA SER A 447 -6.70 -5.52 17.72
C SER A 447 -8.08 -6.19 17.61
N LEU A 448 -8.74 -6.48 18.73
CA LEU A 448 -10.11 -7.01 18.73
C LEU A 448 -11.13 -5.99 18.19
N VAL A 449 -10.96 -4.70 18.50
CA VAL A 449 -11.79 -3.63 17.94
C VAL A 449 -11.57 -3.51 16.44
N GLU A 450 -10.31 -3.53 15.99
CA GLU A 450 -9.99 -3.53 14.56
C GLU A 450 -10.55 -4.77 13.84
N LEU A 451 -10.48 -5.95 14.48
CA LEU A 451 -11.06 -7.17 13.94
C LEU A 451 -12.58 -7.06 13.83
N THR A 452 -13.23 -6.44 14.82
CA THR A 452 -14.67 -6.16 14.78
C THR A 452 -15.00 -5.19 13.64
N ALA A 453 -14.23 -4.12 13.47
CA ALA A 453 -14.40 -3.17 12.36
C ALA A 453 -14.22 -3.86 10.98
N PHE A 454 -13.19 -4.70 10.84
CA PHE A 454 -12.92 -5.49 9.64
C PHE A 454 -14.06 -6.46 9.33
N THR A 455 -14.57 -7.18 10.33
CA THR A 455 -15.68 -8.13 10.13
C THR A 455 -16.97 -7.42 9.74
N VAL A 456 -17.31 -6.30 10.39
CA VAL A 456 -18.47 -5.46 10.04
C VAL A 456 -18.35 -4.92 8.61
N LEU A 457 -17.18 -4.38 8.24
CA LEU A 457 -16.92 -3.89 6.90
C LEU A 457 -17.06 -5.02 5.87
N SER A 458 -16.42 -6.16 6.11
CA SER A 458 -16.44 -7.32 5.21
C SER A 458 -17.85 -7.88 5.00
N GLN A 459 -18.64 -8.04 6.07
CA GLN A 459 -20.02 -8.49 6.00
C GLN A 459 -20.93 -7.49 5.30
N THR A 460 -20.75 -6.19 5.59
CA THR A 460 -21.50 -5.11 4.92
C THR A 460 -21.21 -5.12 3.43
N LEU A 461 -19.93 -5.10 3.03
CA LEU A 461 -19.54 -5.12 1.63
C LEU A 461 -19.99 -6.39 0.91
N LYS A 462 -19.91 -7.57 1.53
CA LYS A 462 -20.45 -8.82 0.97
C LYS A 462 -21.95 -8.67 0.67
N SER A 463 -22.72 -8.15 1.62
CA SER A 463 -24.18 -7.96 1.49
C SER A 463 -24.53 -6.89 0.45
N ARG A 464 -23.67 -5.88 0.27
CA ARG A 464 -23.90 -4.75 -0.64
C ARG A 464 -23.46 -5.04 -2.08
N LEU A 465 -22.39 -5.81 -2.27
CA LEU A 465 -21.75 -6.01 -3.56
C LEU A 465 -22.08 -7.36 -4.21
N ASN A 466 -22.69 -8.29 -3.45
CA ASN A 466 -23.01 -9.65 -3.91
C ASN A 466 -21.79 -10.43 -4.43
N PHE A 467 -20.60 -10.17 -3.89
CA PHE A 467 -19.41 -11.00 -4.05
C PHE A 467 -18.63 -11.06 -2.74
N SER A 468 -17.75 -12.06 -2.59
CA SER A 468 -16.96 -12.22 -1.37
C SER A 468 -15.73 -11.30 -1.37
N THR A 469 -15.73 -10.30 -0.50
CA THR A 469 -14.58 -9.41 -0.25
C THR A 469 -13.37 -10.14 0.32
N LEU A 470 -13.57 -11.25 1.05
CA LEU A 470 -12.47 -12.08 1.53
C LEU A 470 -11.74 -12.81 0.40
N HIS A 471 -12.46 -13.23 -0.66
CA HIS A 471 -11.81 -13.75 -1.87
C HIS A 471 -11.02 -12.65 -2.58
N GLN A 472 -11.54 -11.42 -2.61
CA GLN A 472 -10.82 -10.27 -3.17
C GLN A 472 -9.56 -9.95 -2.38
N LEU A 473 -9.63 -9.97 -1.04
CA LEU A 473 -8.46 -9.79 -0.19
C LEU A 473 -7.41 -10.88 -0.45
N ALA A 474 -7.78 -12.15 -0.40
CA ALA A 474 -6.87 -13.25 -0.66
C ALA A 474 -6.30 -13.21 -2.09
N PHE A 475 -7.09 -12.86 -3.10
CA PHE A 475 -6.63 -12.66 -4.47
C PHE A 475 -5.48 -11.65 -4.55
N VAL A 476 -5.60 -10.53 -3.83
CA VAL A 476 -4.59 -9.47 -3.81
C VAL A 476 -3.34 -9.90 -3.05
N LEU A 477 -3.51 -10.53 -1.88
CA LEU A 477 -2.41 -11.04 -1.07
C LEU A 477 -1.61 -12.12 -1.82
N ASP A 478 -2.30 -13.06 -2.50
CA ASP A 478 -1.68 -14.15 -3.27
C ASP A 478 -0.90 -13.59 -4.48
N ARG A 479 -1.51 -12.66 -5.23
CA ARG A 479 -0.88 -12.06 -6.44
C ARG A 479 0.29 -11.12 -6.13
N GLN A 480 0.31 -10.48 -4.96
CA GLN A 480 1.26 -9.42 -4.65
C GLN A 480 1.99 -9.65 -3.31
N MET A 481 2.11 -10.92 -2.91
CA MET A 481 2.68 -11.33 -1.63
C MET A 481 4.05 -10.70 -1.34
N ILE A 482 4.94 -10.65 -2.34
CA ILE A 482 6.29 -10.10 -2.18
C ILE A 482 6.25 -8.62 -1.77
N HIS A 483 5.31 -7.84 -2.32
CA HIS A 483 5.17 -6.41 -2.01
C HIS A 483 4.62 -6.21 -0.59
N VAL A 484 3.66 -7.04 -0.20
CA VAL A 484 3.11 -7.06 1.16
C VAL A 484 4.19 -7.42 2.18
N GLN A 485 4.93 -8.50 1.95
CA GLN A 485 6.03 -8.92 2.82
C GLN A 485 7.09 -7.84 2.93
N THR A 486 7.53 -7.28 1.80
CA THR A 486 8.60 -6.27 1.79
C THR A 486 8.18 -5.04 2.59
N ALA A 487 6.95 -4.57 2.46
CA ALA A 487 6.47 -3.43 3.23
C ALA A 487 6.36 -3.74 4.72
N ILE A 488 5.83 -4.90 5.12
CA ILE A 488 5.77 -5.30 6.53
C ILE A 488 7.17 -5.40 7.13
N ILE A 489 8.09 -6.07 6.43
CA ILE A 489 9.50 -6.16 6.83
C ILE A 489 10.07 -4.77 7.02
N LEU A 490 9.91 -3.89 6.04
CA LEU A 490 10.48 -2.55 6.09
C LEU A 490 9.99 -1.80 7.32
N TRP A 491 8.67 -1.68 7.50
CA TRP A 491 8.12 -0.79 8.51
C TRP A 491 8.20 -1.36 9.91
N VAL A 492 7.99 -2.66 10.10
CA VAL A 492 8.14 -3.28 11.43
C VAL A 492 9.61 -3.27 11.84
N PHE A 493 10.55 -3.64 10.94
CA PHE A 493 11.97 -3.58 11.25
C PHE A 493 12.40 -2.15 11.58
N TYR A 494 12.07 -1.17 10.73
CA TYR A 494 12.41 0.23 10.96
C TYR A 494 11.89 0.74 12.32
N THR A 495 10.61 0.52 12.60
CA THR A 495 9.98 1.02 13.84
C THR A 495 10.58 0.38 15.07
N THR A 496 10.97 -0.89 15.04
CA THR A 496 11.59 -1.52 16.19
C THR A 496 13.04 -1.10 16.36
N GLN A 497 13.81 -1.06 15.26
CA GLN A 497 15.23 -0.68 15.29
C GLN A 497 15.47 0.76 15.75
N ILE A 498 14.58 1.72 15.47
CA ILE A 498 14.78 3.11 15.91
C ILE A 498 14.93 3.26 17.45
N SER A 499 14.41 2.29 18.20
CA SER A 499 14.44 2.30 19.66
C SER A 499 15.65 1.59 20.28
N LEU A 500 16.49 0.93 19.46
CA LEU A 500 17.71 0.28 19.90
C LEU A 500 18.80 1.33 20.18
N ALA A 501 19.39 1.26 21.37
CA ALA A 501 20.37 2.24 21.85
C ALA A 501 21.61 2.38 20.93
N HIS A 502 22.04 1.30 20.28
CA HIS A 502 23.18 1.32 19.35
C HIS A 502 22.98 2.18 18.10
N TYR A 503 21.73 2.57 17.77
CA TYR A 503 21.47 3.53 16.69
C TYR A 503 21.47 4.99 17.16
N GLY A 504 21.79 5.27 18.43
CA GLY A 504 22.05 6.60 18.95
C GLY A 504 20.83 7.54 18.95
N THR A 505 19.63 7.01 19.12
CA THR A 505 18.41 7.82 19.22
C THR A 505 18.30 8.42 20.62
N ASP A 506 18.48 9.74 20.73
CA ASP A 506 18.31 10.50 21.97
C ASP A 506 17.46 11.75 21.72
N TYR A 507 16.23 11.73 22.23
CA TYR A 507 15.27 12.82 22.06
C TYR A 507 15.59 14.08 22.89
N THR A 508 16.53 14.02 23.84
CA THR A 508 17.00 15.23 24.56
C THR A 508 17.96 16.06 23.72
N PHE A 509 18.55 15.48 22.66
CA PHE A 509 19.62 16.07 21.86
C PHE A 509 20.90 16.42 22.66
N GLU A 510 21.06 15.88 23.88
CA GLU A 510 22.25 16.14 24.71
C GLU A 510 23.43 15.23 24.33
N PHE A 511 23.16 14.01 23.85
CA PHE A 511 24.17 13.04 23.41
C PHE A 511 25.30 12.87 24.44
N ALA A 512 24.94 12.63 25.70
CA ALA A 512 25.87 12.66 26.83
C ALA A 512 27.12 11.75 26.70
N TRP A 513 27.05 10.70 25.88
CA TRP A 513 28.20 9.82 25.61
C TRP A 513 29.28 10.47 24.73
N LEU A 514 28.95 11.53 23.98
CA LEU A 514 29.90 12.28 23.16
C LEU A 514 30.66 13.32 23.99
N SER A 515 30.07 13.84 25.07
CA SER A 515 30.72 14.82 25.95
C SER A 515 31.69 14.16 26.94
N SER A 516 31.48 12.90 27.32
CA SER A 516 32.41 12.16 28.19
C SER A 516 33.75 11.82 27.51
N ASN A 517 33.77 11.60 26.19
CA ASN A 517 35.00 11.25 25.47
C ASN A 517 35.91 12.45 25.20
N SER A 518 35.40 13.69 25.28
CA SER A 518 36.21 14.90 25.09
C SER A 518 36.97 15.34 26.35
N THR A 519 36.71 14.74 27.51
CA THR A 519 37.47 14.98 28.76
C THR A 519 38.61 13.98 29.00
N SER A 520 38.80 13.02 28.10
CA SER A 520 39.85 11.98 28.17
C SER A 520 40.86 12.04 27.02
N ALA A 521 40.86 13.13 26.25
CA ALA A 521 41.84 13.41 25.18
C ALA A 521 42.95 14.36 25.63
#